data_AF-A0A845RXF3-F1
#
_entry.id   AF-A0A845RXF3-F1
#
_cell.length_a   1.000
_cell.length_b   1.000
_cell.length_c   1.000
_cell.angle_alpha   90.00
_cell.angle_beta   90.00
_cell.angle_gamma   90.00
#
_symmetry.space_group_name_H-M   'P 1'
#
loop_
_entity.id
_entity.type
_entity.pdbx_description
1 polymer ?
#
loop_
_entity_poly.entity_id
_entity_poly.type
_entity_poly.pdbx_seq_one_letter_code
_entity_poly.pdbx_strand_id
1 'polypeptide(L)'
;MIISVSRRTDIPAYYAKWFYNRLKEKSVLVRNPMNIHHISKIDLSPDVVDGIVFWTKNPAPMLERLDELRAYTYYFQFTLNAYGKDIEPNVPSKNDIVIPTFQELSRRIGKDKVIWRYDPILFNADYTTAYHLKFFKSLAAKLAGYTEK
;
A
#
# COMPACT_ATOMS: atom_id res chain seq x y z
N MET A 1 -10.26 6.20 16.04
CA MET A 1 -8.80 6.05 15.87
C MET A 1 -8.40 5.76 14.41
N ILE A 2 -7.28 6.30 13.90
CA ILE A 2 -6.73 5.95 12.56
C ILE A 2 -5.62 4.91 12.68
N ILE A 3 -5.68 3.83 11.90
CA ILE A 3 -4.64 2.79 11.82
C ILE A 3 -3.80 2.98 10.56
N SER A 4 -2.54 3.38 10.73
CA SER A 4 -1.57 3.37 9.63
C SER A 4 -0.93 1.99 9.50
N VAL A 5 -1.44 1.18 8.58
CA VAL A 5 -0.94 -0.14 8.26
C VAL A 5 0.34 0.01 7.42
N SER A 6 1.35 -0.80 7.70
CA SER A 6 2.62 -0.87 6.95
C SER A 6 3.69 0.20 7.20
N ARG A 7 3.70 0.85 8.37
CA ARG A 7 4.80 1.78 8.73
C ARG A 7 6.15 1.09 8.98
N ARG A 8 6.14 -0.20 9.33
CA ARG A 8 7.35 -0.98 9.65
C ARG A 8 7.72 -2.01 8.59
N THR A 9 6.75 -2.45 7.80
CA THR A 9 6.89 -3.45 6.74
C THR A 9 5.67 -3.39 5.83
N ASP A 10 5.76 -3.82 4.57
CA ASP A 10 4.63 -3.82 3.65
C ASP A 10 3.64 -4.97 4.00
N ILE A 11 2.67 -4.66 4.87
CA ILE A 11 1.70 -5.64 5.35
C ILE A 11 0.81 -6.18 4.22
N PRO A 12 0.27 -5.35 3.30
CA PRO A 12 -0.48 -5.86 2.15
C PRO A 12 0.30 -6.86 1.30
N ALA A 13 1.59 -6.62 1.07
CA ALA A 13 2.41 -7.49 0.23
C ALA A 13 2.84 -8.79 0.94
N TYR A 14 3.13 -8.75 2.24
CA TYR A 14 3.80 -9.87 2.93
C TYR A 14 3.00 -10.50 4.07
N TYR A 15 2.04 -9.77 4.65
CA TYR A 15 1.35 -10.16 5.87
C TYR A 15 -0.17 -9.99 5.79
N ALA A 16 -0.75 -9.99 4.58
CA ALA A 16 -2.19 -9.85 4.36
C ALA A 16 -3.02 -10.85 5.21
N LYS A 17 -2.67 -12.15 5.15
CA LYS A 17 -3.34 -13.20 5.94
C LYS A 17 -3.28 -12.92 7.45
N TRP A 18 -2.12 -12.53 7.95
CA TRP A 18 -1.93 -12.18 9.35
C TRP A 18 -2.80 -10.98 9.74
N PHE A 19 -2.86 -9.96 8.89
CA PHE A 19 -3.62 -8.74 9.17
C PHE A 19 -5.13 -9.02 9.23
N TYR A 20 -5.68 -9.77 8.28
CA TYR A 20 -7.09 -10.17 8.32
C TYR A 20 -7.42 -10.99 9.59
N ASN A 21 -6.51 -11.86 10.03
CA ASN A 21 -6.69 -12.58 11.30
C ASN A 21 -6.76 -11.62 12.50
N ARG A 22 -5.97 -10.54 12.51
CA ARG A 22 -6.03 -9.50 13.55
C ARG A 22 -7.34 -8.70 13.50
N LEU A 23 -7.86 -8.40 12.31
CA LEU A 23 -9.19 -7.78 12.17
C LEU A 23 -10.29 -8.71 12.72
N LYS A 24 -10.22 -10.01 12.45
CA LYS A 24 -11.16 -11.00 13.00
C LYS A 24 -11.08 -11.09 14.53
N GLU A 25 -9.89 -11.05 15.09
CA GLU A 25 -9.64 -11.03 16.54
C GLU A 25 -9.91 -9.65 17.17
N LYS A 26 -10.19 -8.63 16.35
CA LYS A 26 -10.45 -7.23 16.75
C LYS A 26 -9.37 -6.62 17.64
N SER A 27 -8.15 -7.14 17.61
CA SER A 27 -7.05 -6.55 18.36
C SER A 27 -5.69 -6.94 17.81
N VAL A 28 -4.69 -6.12 18.10
CA VAL A 28 -3.29 -6.41 17.78
C VAL A 28 -2.38 -5.89 18.88
N LEU A 29 -1.32 -6.65 19.18
CA LEU A 29 -0.26 -6.21 20.08
C LEU A 29 0.83 -5.49 19.28
N VAL A 30 1.17 -4.29 19.71
CA VAL A 30 2.19 -3.46 19.06
C VAL A 30 3.26 -3.13 20.08
N ARG A 31 4.50 -3.53 19.77
CA ARG A 31 5.66 -3.14 20.56
C ARG A 31 6.04 -1.70 20.27
N ASN A 32 6.33 -0.93 21.31
CA ASN A 32 6.86 0.43 21.15
C ASN A 32 8.28 0.36 20.55
N PRO A 33 8.60 1.14 19.50
CA PRO A 33 9.90 1.05 18.85
C PRO A 33 11.04 1.65 19.70
N MET A 34 10.72 2.57 20.61
CA MET A 34 11.68 3.25 21.49
C MET A 34 11.85 2.53 22.84
N ASN A 35 10.82 1.81 23.29
CA ASN A 35 10.87 1.01 24.51
C ASN A 35 10.33 -0.40 24.24
N ILE A 36 11.24 -1.34 24.02
CA ILE A 36 10.90 -2.71 23.61
C ILE A 36 10.09 -3.50 24.66
N HIS A 37 10.16 -3.14 25.93
CA HIS A 37 9.41 -3.82 27.00
C HIS A 37 7.97 -3.33 27.10
N HIS A 38 7.66 -2.19 26.48
CA HIS A 38 6.31 -1.67 26.44
C HIS A 38 5.55 -2.22 25.22
N ILE A 39 4.47 -2.98 25.49
CA ILE A 39 3.59 -3.56 24.49
C ILE A 39 2.19 -2.99 24.69
N SER A 40 1.68 -2.32 23.67
CA SER A 40 0.32 -1.78 23.67
C SER A 40 -0.63 -2.74 22.95
N LYS A 41 -1.80 -2.97 23.52
CA LYS A 41 -2.90 -3.64 22.81
C LYS A 41 -3.74 -2.57 22.12
N ILE A 42 -3.85 -2.68 20.81
CA ILE A 42 -4.64 -1.78 19.97
C ILE A 42 -5.95 -2.50 19.63
N ASP A 43 -7.07 -1.85 19.92
CA ASP A 43 -8.40 -2.32 19.53
C ASP A 43 -8.60 -2.09 18.02
N LEU A 44 -9.06 -3.11 17.31
CA LEU A 44 -9.33 -3.06 15.87
C LEU A 44 -10.83 -3.21 15.59
N SER A 45 -11.70 -3.05 16.59
CA SER A 45 -13.16 -3.12 16.39
C SER A 45 -13.64 -2.00 15.46
N PRO A 46 -14.58 -2.27 14.53
CA PRO A 46 -15.07 -1.27 13.57
C PRO A 46 -15.63 0.01 14.19
N ASP A 47 -16.20 -0.08 15.39
CA ASP A 47 -16.75 1.04 16.16
C ASP A 47 -15.68 1.95 16.80
N VAL A 48 -14.43 1.48 16.89
CA VAL A 48 -13.29 2.21 17.45
C VAL A 48 -12.38 2.77 16.35
N VAL A 49 -12.29 2.07 15.21
CA VAL A 49 -11.41 2.43 14.10
C VAL A 49 -12.14 3.35 13.10
N ASP A 50 -11.73 4.61 13.04
CA ASP A 50 -12.29 5.60 12.10
C ASP A 50 -11.80 5.37 10.67
N GLY A 51 -10.62 4.76 10.52
CA GLY A 51 -10.07 4.49 9.20
C GLY A 51 -8.75 3.71 9.21
N ILE A 52 -8.54 2.96 8.13
CA ILE A 52 -7.33 2.17 7.89
C ILE A 52 -6.60 2.71 6.67
N VAL A 53 -5.33 3.07 6.83
CA VAL A 53 -4.48 3.56 5.74
C VAL A 53 -3.47 2.47 5.40
N PHE A 54 -3.59 1.89 4.20
CA PHE A 54 -2.63 0.90 3.71
C PHE A 54 -1.52 1.57 2.92
N TRP A 55 -0.26 1.25 3.22
CA TRP A 55 0.88 1.65 2.40
C TRP A 55 1.51 0.40 1.80
N THR A 56 1.67 0.39 0.48
CA THR A 56 2.20 -0.80 -0.21
C THR A 56 2.76 -0.49 -1.59
N LYS A 57 3.61 -1.39 -2.07
CA LYS A 57 4.02 -1.50 -3.48
C LYS A 57 3.32 -2.65 -4.21
N ASN A 58 2.63 -3.54 -3.49
CA ASN A 58 1.97 -4.70 -4.07
C ASN A 58 0.80 -5.20 -3.19
N PRO A 59 -0.45 -4.73 -3.41
CA PRO A 59 -1.62 -5.20 -2.69
C PRO A 59 -2.21 -6.51 -3.24
N ALA A 60 -1.59 -7.16 -4.23
CA ALA A 60 -2.12 -8.38 -4.84
C ALA A 60 -2.59 -9.45 -3.82
N PRO A 61 -1.85 -9.73 -2.73
CA PRO A 61 -2.28 -10.74 -1.74
C PRO A 61 -3.54 -10.38 -0.96
N MET A 62 -3.98 -9.12 -1.00
CA MET A 62 -5.21 -8.66 -0.34
C MET A 62 -6.45 -8.70 -1.22
N LEU A 63 -6.31 -8.74 -2.57
CA LEU A 63 -7.41 -8.50 -3.51
C LEU A 63 -8.61 -9.44 -3.33
N GLU A 64 -8.35 -10.72 -3.07
CA GLU A 64 -9.40 -11.74 -2.94
C GLU A 64 -10.18 -11.66 -1.63
N ARG A 65 -9.72 -10.84 -0.69
CA ARG A 65 -10.29 -10.73 0.66
C ARG A 65 -10.67 -9.30 1.05
N LEU A 66 -10.75 -8.39 0.07
CA LEU A 66 -11.14 -6.99 0.28
C LEU A 66 -12.51 -6.86 0.96
N ASP A 67 -13.38 -7.85 0.77
CA ASP A 67 -14.69 -7.93 1.41
C ASP A 67 -14.65 -7.97 2.94
N GLU A 68 -13.55 -8.47 3.53
CA GLU A 68 -13.36 -8.45 4.98
C GLU A 68 -13.12 -7.03 5.53
N LEU A 69 -12.85 -6.05 4.65
CA LEU A 69 -12.68 -4.66 5.00
C LEU A 69 -13.99 -3.85 4.92
N ARG A 70 -15.12 -4.45 4.50
CA ARG A 70 -16.39 -3.71 4.27
C ARG A 70 -16.90 -2.93 5.49
N ALA A 71 -16.58 -3.38 6.70
CA ALA A 71 -16.97 -2.72 7.94
C ALA A 71 -16.10 -1.50 8.30
N TYR A 72 -15.01 -1.26 7.57
CA TYR A 72 -14.05 -0.21 7.86
C TYR A 72 -14.01 0.82 6.74
N THR A 73 -13.80 2.08 7.10
CA THR A 73 -13.32 3.09 6.15
C THR A 73 -11.84 2.81 5.86
N TYR A 74 -11.44 2.76 4.58
CA TYR A 74 -10.03 2.54 4.24
C TYR A 74 -9.67 3.12 2.87
N TYR A 75 -8.37 3.31 2.67
CA TYR A 75 -7.79 3.59 1.36
C TYR A 75 -6.36 3.05 1.26
N PHE A 76 -5.86 2.96 0.04
CA PHE A 76 -4.52 2.50 -0.29
C PHE A 76 -3.65 3.65 -0.80
N GLN A 77 -2.53 3.87 -0.12
CA GLN A 77 -1.37 4.60 -0.60
C GLN A 77 -0.48 3.64 -1.38
N PHE A 78 -0.60 3.65 -2.71
CA PHE A 78 0.10 2.72 -3.59
C PHE A 78 1.33 3.39 -4.20
N THR A 79 2.51 2.92 -3.78
CA THR A 79 3.79 3.43 -4.29
C THR A 79 4.17 2.73 -5.60
N LEU A 80 4.11 3.46 -6.71
CA LEU A 80 4.57 3.02 -8.02
C LEU A 80 5.50 4.08 -8.61
N ASN A 81 6.80 3.78 -8.61
CA ASN A 81 7.87 4.70 -8.99
C ASN A 81 8.69 4.12 -10.17
N ALA A 82 9.80 4.77 -10.54
CA ALA A 82 10.57 4.42 -11.73
C ALA A 82 11.69 3.40 -11.54
N TYR A 83 11.89 2.88 -10.34
CA TYR A 83 13.08 2.11 -10.03
C TYR A 83 13.09 0.71 -10.64
N GLY A 84 14.26 0.25 -11.05
CA GLY A 84 14.50 -1.13 -11.48
C GLY A 84 14.80 -2.06 -10.30
N LYS A 85 15.28 -3.27 -10.62
CA LYS A 85 15.69 -4.28 -9.63
C LYS A 85 16.98 -3.92 -8.90
N ASP A 86 17.75 -2.98 -9.43
CA ASP A 86 18.95 -2.40 -8.83
C ASP A 86 18.64 -1.63 -7.53
N ILE A 87 17.48 -0.97 -7.44
CA ILE A 87 17.01 -0.32 -6.20
C ILE A 87 15.91 -1.14 -5.51
N GLU A 88 15.02 -1.78 -6.28
CA GLU A 88 13.84 -2.50 -5.77
C GLU A 88 13.84 -3.98 -6.21
N PRO A 89 14.79 -4.80 -5.75
CA PRO A 89 15.02 -6.16 -6.27
C PRO A 89 13.83 -7.11 -6.10
N ASN A 90 13.06 -6.90 -5.03
CA ASN A 90 11.95 -7.78 -4.63
C ASN A 90 10.57 -7.27 -5.07
N VAL A 91 10.51 -6.14 -5.78
CA VAL A 91 9.24 -5.64 -6.33
C VAL A 91 8.94 -6.39 -7.63
N PRO A 92 7.73 -6.96 -7.80
CA PRO A 92 7.35 -7.65 -9.02
C PRO A 92 7.43 -6.77 -10.27
N SER A 93 7.34 -7.40 -11.46
CA SER A 93 7.33 -6.67 -12.73
C SER A 93 6.26 -5.58 -12.74
N LYS A 94 6.66 -4.34 -13.04
CA LYS A 94 5.76 -3.18 -13.03
C LYS A 94 4.66 -3.33 -14.07
N ASN A 95 5.02 -3.73 -15.29
CA ASN A 95 4.07 -3.84 -16.39
C ASN A 95 3.18 -5.08 -16.27
N ASP A 96 3.73 -6.20 -15.80
CA ASP A 96 3.01 -7.49 -15.83
C ASP A 96 2.18 -7.71 -14.57
N ILE A 97 2.59 -7.13 -13.43
CA ILE A 97 1.98 -7.41 -12.13
C ILE A 97 1.51 -6.12 -11.46
N VAL A 98 2.39 -5.15 -11.22
CA VAL A 98 2.09 -4.03 -10.31
C VAL A 98 1.04 -3.08 -10.90
N ILE A 99 1.16 -2.69 -12.18
CA ILE A 99 0.20 -1.81 -12.85
C ILE A 99 -1.17 -2.51 -13.01
N PRO A 100 -1.26 -3.76 -13.51
CA PRO A 100 -2.54 -4.48 -13.53
C PRO A 100 -3.18 -4.61 -12.15
N THR A 101 -2.39 -4.87 -11.10
CA THR A 101 -2.86 -4.94 -9.71
C THR A 101 -3.42 -3.60 -9.24
N PHE A 102 -2.78 -2.48 -9.56
CA PHE A 102 -3.28 -1.13 -9.26
C PHE A 102 -4.65 -0.90 -9.90
N GLN A 103 -4.75 -1.18 -11.20
CA GLN A 103 -5.98 -0.98 -11.96
C GLN A 103 -7.11 -1.88 -11.43
N GLU A 104 -6.80 -3.13 -11.12
CA GLU A 104 -7.78 -4.07 -10.57
C GLU A 104 -8.26 -3.67 -9.19
N LEU A 105 -7.34 -3.27 -8.30
CA LEU A 105 -7.71 -2.73 -6.99
C LEU A 105 -8.67 -1.55 -7.15
N SER A 106 -8.32 -0.59 -8.01
CA SER A 106 -9.16 0.59 -8.28
C SER A 106 -10.55 0.23 -8.80
N ARG A 107 -10.65 -0.74 -9.72
CA ARG A 107 -11.95 -1.23 -10.21
C ARG A 107 -12.80 -1.84 -9.10
N ARG A 108 -12.18 -2.55 -8.14
CA ARG A 108 -12.90 -3.22 -7.05
C ARG A 108 -13.36 -2.27 -5.94
N ILE A 109 -12.53 -1.30 -5.56
CA ILE A 109 -12.80 -0.48 -4.35
C ILE A 109 -13.17 0.96 -4.66
N GLY A 110 -13.01 1.41 -5.90
CA GLY A 110 -13.15 2.80 -6.32
C GLY A 110 -11.80 3.51 -6.42
N LYS A 111 -11.65 4.32 -7.48
CA LYS A 111 -10.45 5.14 -7.75
C LYS A 111 -10.20 6.23 -6.69
N ASP A 112 -11.22 6.63 -5.95
CA ASP A 112 -11.13 7.58 -4.83
C ASP A 112 -10.36 6.98 -3.63
N LYS A 113 -10.29 5.64 -3.54
CA LYS A 113 -9.61 4.91 -2.46
C LYS A 113 -8.23 4.37 -2.86
N VAL A 114 -7.75 4.63 -4.06
CA VAL A 114 -6.41 4.21 -4.52
C VAL A 114 -5.62 5.45 -4.89
N ILE A 115 -4.69 5.84 -4.01
CA ILE A 115 -3.87 7.04 -4.18
C ILE A 115 -2.52 6.63 -4.76
N TRP A 116 -2.13 7.22 -5.89
CA TRP A 116 -0.82 6.97 -6.48
C TRP A 116 0.26 7.78 -5.77
N ARG A 117 1.35 7.10 -5.42
CA ARG A 117 2.54 7.68 -4.83
C ARG A 117 3.75 7.45 -5.72
N TYR A 118 4.27 8.53 -6.30
CA TYR A 118 5.54 8.52 -7.02
C TYR A 118 6.65 9.04 -6.10
N ASP A 119 7.03 8.22 -5.12
CA ASP A 119 8.12 8.53 -4.19
C ASP A 119 8.86 7.25 -3.73
N PRO A 120 10.08 7.37 -3.17
CA PRO A 120 10.94 8.57 -3.21
C PRO A 120 11.36 8.91 -4.66
N ILE A 121 11.89 10.12 -4.88
CA ILE A 121 12.60 10.51 -6.10
C ILE A 121 14.08 10.62 -5.75
N LEU A 122 14.91 9.77 -6.35
CA LEU A 122 16.33 9.61 -6.08
C LEU A 122 17.08 9.93 -7.37
N PHE A 123 18.10 10.78 -7.28
CA PHE A 123 18.92 11.13 -8.43
C PHE A 123 20.29 10.44 -8.37
N ASN A 124 20.69 9.82 -9.48
CA ASN A 124 22.04 9.33 -9.70
C ASN A 124 22.38 9.37 -11.21
N ALA A 125 23.45 8.69 -11.63
CA ALA A 125 23.85 8.65 -13.03
C ALA A 125 22.78 8.02 -13.96
N ASP A 126 21.98 7.08 -13.46
CA ASP A 126 20.97 6.35 -14.22
C ASP A 126 19.56 6.98 -14.06
N TYR A 127 19.19 7.31 -12.83
CA TYR A 127 17.93 7.96 -12.45
C TYR A 127 18.05 9.47 -12.55
N THR A 128 18.16 9.96 -13.77
CA THR A 128 18.19 11.40 -14.05
C THR A 128 16.79 12.02 -14.00
N THR A 129 16.71 13.36 -13.95
CA THR A 129 15.45 14.09 -14.11
C THR A 129 14.71 13.71 -15.39
N ALA A 130 15.43 13.58 -16.51
CA ALA A 130 14.84 13.18 -17.78
C ALA A 130 14.25 11.76 -17.72
N TYR A 131 14.93 10.84 -17.03
CA TYR A 131 14.44 9.48 -16.80
C TYR A 131 13.14 9.49 -15.98
N HIS A 132 13.13 10.22 -14.87
CA HIS A 132 11.94 10.36 -14.02
C HIS A 132 10.76 10.97 -14.77
N LEU A 133 10.97 12.06 -15.53
CA LEU A 133 9.90 12.70 -16.31
C LEU A 133 9.30 11.74 -17.35
N LYS A 134 10.16 11.02 -18.09
CA LYS A 134 9.72 10.01 -19.07
C LYS A 134 8.89 8.93 -18.41
N PHE A 135 9.37 8.38 -17.30
CA PHE A 135 8.71 7.27 -16.62
C PHE A 135 7.41 7.71 -15.92
N PHE A 136 7.44 8.86 -15.23
CA PHE A 136 6.27 9.46 -14.60
C PHE A 136 5.16 9.67 -15.63
N LYS A 137 5.47 10.26 -16.79
CA LYS A 137 4.49 10.44 -17.88
C LYS A 137 3.91 9.10 -18.35
N SER A 138 4.76 8.07 -18.51
CA SER A 138 4.29 6.75 -18.91
C SER A 138 3.40 6.10 -17.84
N LEU A 139 3.69 6.26 -16.56
CA LEU A 139 2.87 5.73 -15.48
C LEU A 139 1.54 6.49 -15.38
N ALA A 140 1.59 7.82 -15.35
CA ALA A 140 0.40 8.67 -15.29
C ALA A 140 -0.61 8.32 -16.39
N ALA A 141 -0.12 8.10 -17.63
CA ALA A 141 -0.98 7.67 -18.73
C ALA A 141 -1.63 6.30 -18.50
N LYS A 142 -0.92 5.35 -17.88
CA LYS A 142 -1.44 4.00 -17.58
C LYS A 142 -2.39 3.98 -16.37
N LEU A 143 -2.21 4.91 -15.44
CA LEU A 143 -3.02 5.03 -14.22
C LEU A 143 -4.21 5.98 -14.39
N ALA A 144 -4.26 6.73 -15.50
CA ALA A 144 -5.37 7.62 -15.81
C ALA A 144 -6.71 6.88 -15.75
N GLY A 145 -7.67 7.44 -15.01
CA GLY A 145 -8.99 6.83 -14.78
C GLY A 145 -9.05 5.83 -13.62
N TYR A 146 -7.91 5.43 -13.05
CA TYR A 146 -7.83 4.48 -11.93
C TYR A 146 -7.44 5.13 -10.60
N THR A 147 -7.15 6.42 -10.57
CA THR A 147 -6.94 7.22 -9.35
C THR A 147 -7.49 8.64 -9.57
N GLU A 148 -7.83 9.32 -8.48
CA GLU A 148 -8.14 10.76 -8.45
C GLU A 148 -7.02 11.61 -7.87
N LYS A 149 -5.99 10.97 -7.30
CA LYS A 149 -4.86 11.60 -6.60
C LYS A 149 -3.52 11.00 -7.02
#